data_AF-A0A256HCH0-F1
#
_entry.id   AF-A0A256HCH0-F1
#
_cell.length_a   1.000
_cell.length_b   1.000
_cell.length_c   1.000
_cell.angle_alpha   90.00
_cell.angle_beta   90.00
_cell.angle_gamma   90.00
#
_symmetry.space_group_name_H-M   'P 1'
#
loop_
_entity.id
_entity.type
_entity.pdbx_description
1 polymer ?
#
loop_
_entity_poly.entity_id
_entity_poly.type
_entity_poly.pdbx_seq_one_letter_code
_entity_poly.pdbx_strand_id
1 'polypeptide(L)'
;MSDSRETVSSKDTEEVIMEATFRALSKHGYTDLRMRDIGEEMDLTRQVIHYHFDGKYDLLSSFLEYVIDQYEGSVEVDADDDPRSELDARIDQCLFGPEFEEFSHWERMKVYHELYTHAQNDGDHREIFNEHYDRVRGSIIEVVEDGIETGEFEPVDAERMGQLITDIIHAARGRRMALGHEDAPAEARKAIDQFVLDSLYADD
;
A
#
# COMPACT_ATOMS: atom_id res chain seq x y z
N MET A 1 44.67 6.96 3.33
CA MET A 1 43.94 7.09 4.61
C MET A 1 42.92 8.20 4.41
N SER A 2 41.75 7.88 3.91
CA SER A 2 40.62 8.79 3.81
C SER A 2 39.53 8.16 4.65
N ASP A 3 39.32 8.72 5.84
CA ASP A 3 38.20 8.39 6.71
C ASP A 3 37.02 9.23 6.20
N SER A 4 36.26 8.64 5.29
CA SER A 4 35.03 9.20 4.75
C SER A 4 33.88 8.38 5.31
N ARG A 5 33.67 8.43 6.63
CA ARG A 5 32.36 8.12 7.19
C ARG A 5 31.47 9.31 6.85
N GLU A 6 30.79 9.21 5.72
CA GLU A 6 29.60 10.01 5.47
C GLU A 6 28.66 9.85 6.67
N THR A 7 28.35 10.97 7.30
CA THR A 7 27.28 11.03 8.30
C THR A 7 25.98 10.84 7.54
N VAL A 8 25.59 9.59 7.34
CA VAL A 8 24.28 9.18 6.83
C VAL A 8 23.23 9.93 7.66
N SER A 9 22.29 10.61 6.99
CA SER A 9 21.23 11.34 7.69
C SER A 9 20.38 10.36 8.51
N SER A 10 19.69 10.84 9.53
CA SER A 10 18.71 10.03 10.28
C SER A 10 17.68 9.39 9.33
N LYS A 11 17.27 10.13 8.29
CA LYS A 11 16.33 9.64 7.27
C LYS A 11 16.90 8.51 6.43
N ASP A 12 18.10 8.69 5.90
CA ASP A 12 18.79 7.66 5.13
C ASP A 12 19.05 6.39 6.00
N THR A 13 19.23 6.57 7.31
CA THR A 13 19.39 5.46 8.26
C THR A 13 18.08 4.71 8.49
N GLU A 14 16.96 5.43 8.65
CA GLU A 14 15.63 4.84 8.77
C GLU A 14 15.27 4.04 7.52
N GLU A 15 15.50 4.58 6.33
CA GLU A 15 15.27 3.89 5.06
C GLU A 15 16.05 2.57 4.98
N VAL A 16 17.35 2.58 5.30
CA VAL A 16 18.17 1.36 5.36
C VAL A 16 17.60 0.33 6.34
N ILE A 17 17.08 0.76 7.49
CA ILE A 17 16.44 -0.13 8.45
C ILE A 17 15.12 -0.68 7.89
N MET A 18 14.33 0.13 7.19
CA MET A 18 13.07 -0.32 6.57
C MET A 18 13.31 -1.37 5.49
N GLU A 19 14.28 -1.16 4.59
CA GLU A 19 14.64 -2.14 3.58
C GLU A 19 15.19 -3.43 4.20
N ALA A 20 16.04 -3.32 5.23
CA ALA A 20 16.55 -4.48 5.96
C ALA A 20 15.42 -5.26 6.64
N THR A 21 14.43 -4.54 7.18
CA THR A 21 13.24 -5.13 7.77
C THR A 21 12.41 -5.86 6.72
N PHE A 22 12.26 -5.27 5.53
CA PHE A 22 11.60 -5.90 4.39
C PHE A 22 12.27 -7.22 3.99
N ARG A 23 13.60 -7.21 3.83
CA ARG A 23 14.38 -8.40 3.46
C ARG A 23 14.26 -9.49 4.52
N ALA A 24 14.36 -9.13 5.80
CA ALA A 24 14.24 -10.07 6.91
C ALA A 24 12.83 -10.67 7.01
N LEU A 25 11.78 -9.85 6.86
CA LEU A 25 10.39 -10.32 6.82
C LEU A 25 10.17 -11.27 5.64
N SER A 26 10.67 -10.93 4.45
CA SER A 26 10.52 -11.77 3.26
C SER A 26 11.19 -13.15 3.42
N LYS A 27 12.29 -13.24 4.19
CA LYS A 27 13.03 -14.49 4.44
C LYS A 27 12.46 -15.32 5.60
N HIS A 28 12.01 -14.67 6.67
CA HIS A 28 11.68 -15.33 7.93
C HIS A 28 10.18 -15.36 8.24
N GLY A 29 9.38 -14.50 7.61
CA GLY A 29 7.99 -14.24 8.00
C GLY A 29 7.91 -13.46 9.32
N TYR A 30 6.76 -12.83 9.54
CA TYR A 30 6.48 -11.97 10.69
C TYR A 30 6.62 -12.71 12.03
N THR A 31 6.10 -13.94 12.09
CA THR A 31 6.04 -14.74 13.32
C THR A 31 7.44 -15.09 13.84
N ASP A 32 8.34 -15.52 12.95
CA ASP A 32 9.68 -15.96 13.33
C ASP A 32 10.73 -14.83 13.32
N LEU A 33 10.38 -13.64 12.82
CA LEU A 33 11.28 -12.50 12.74
C LEU A 33 11.86 -12.09 14.09
N ARG A 34 13.19 -11.91 14.15
CA ARG A 34 13.89 -11.35 15.32
C ARG A 34 14.66 -10.10 14.92
N MET A 35 14.87 -9.22 15.90
CA MET A 35 15.71 -8.01 15.74
C MET A 35 17.14 -8.30 15.27
N ARG A 36 17.64 -9.52 15.49
CA ARG A 36 18.96 -9.92 14.97
C ARG A 36 18.90 -10.14 13.47
N ASP A 37 17.84 -10.77 12.98
CA ASP A 37 17.70 -11.13 11.58
C ASP A 37 17.64 -9.86 10.72
N ILE A 38 16.97 -8.80 11.20
CA ILE A 38 16.99 -7.46 10.57
C ILE A 38 18.41 -6.89 10.53
N GLY A 39 19.15 -6.98 11.65
CA GLY A 39 20.53 -6.48 11.71
C GLY A 39 21.52 -7.26 10.86
N GLU A 40 21.18 -8.46 10.39
CA GLU A 40 21.98 -9.25 9.44
C GLU A 40 21.73 -8.81 7.97
N GLU A 41 20.68 -8.03 7.70
CA GLU A 41 20.30 -7.53 6.37
C GLU A 41 20.78 -6.09 6.09
N MET A 42 21.60 -5.51 6.96
CA MET A 42 22.15 -4.16 6.80
C MET A 42 23.66 -4.12 7.08
N ASP A 43 24.36 -3.21 6.38
CA ASP A 43 25.78 -2.96 6.60
C ASP A 43 26.05 -2.08 7.85
N LEU A 44 24.99 -1.63 8.53
CA LEU A 44 25.05 -0.86 9.77
C LEU A 44 25.08 -1.76 11.01
N THR A 45 25.57 -1.22 12.13
CA THR A 45 25.55 -1.97 13.38
C THR A 45 24.12 -2.10 13.90
N ARG A 46 23.77 -3.28 14.43
CA ARG A 46 22.46 -3.53 15.08
C ARG A 46 22.09 -2.51 16.17
N GLN A 47 23.07 -1.86 16.80
CA GLN A 47 22.83 -0.81 17.81
C GLN A 47 22.08 0.39 17.24
N VAL A 48 22.21 0.67 15.94
CA VAL A 48 21.49 1.75 15.27
C VAL A 48 19.99 1.52 15.34
N ILE A 49 19.50 0.27 15.20
CA ILE A 49 18.07 -0.02 15.32
C ILE A 49 17.53 0.42 16.69
N HIS A 50 18.29 0.17 17.76
CA HIS A 50 17.90 0.55 19.12
C HIS A 50 17.98 2.06 19.40
N TYR A 51 18.60 2.84 18.50
CA TYR A 51 18.60 4.29 18.58
C TYR A 51 17.34 4.90 17.97
N HIS A 52 16.79 4.27 16.92
CA HIS A 52 15.59 4.74 16.22
C HIS A 52 14.30 4.11 16.75
N PHE A 53 14.37 2.90 17.29
CA PHE A 53 13.18 2.12 17.67
C PHE A 53 13.31 1.52 19.08
N ASP A 54 12.24 1.63 19.85
CA ASP A 54 12.16 1.14 21.23
C ASP A 54 12.09 -0.41 21.30
N GLY A 55 11.70 -1.06 20.21
CA GLY A 55 11.64 -2.51 20.13
C GLY A 55 11.11 -3.04 18.80
N LYS A 56 10.87 -4.36 18.75
CA LYS A 56 10.35 -5.05 17.55
C LYS A 56 8.98 -4.51 17.14
N TYR A 57 8.09 -4.25 18.11
CA TYR A 57 6.74 -3.75 17.82
C TYR A 57 6.78 -2.36 17.21
N ASP A 58 7.46 -1.42 17.87
CA ASP A 58 7.66 -0.05 17.38
C ASP A 58 8.26 0.01 15.96
N LEU A 59 9.34 -0.76 15.73
CA LEU A 59 9.92 -0.90 14.39
C LEU A 59 8.92 -1.43 13.36
N LEU A 60 8.09 -2.41 13.73
CA LEU A 60 7.13 -3.01 12.80
C LEU A 60 5.96 -2.09 12.49
N SER A 61 5.52 -1.27 13.45
CA SER A 61 4.53 -0.22 13.23
C SER A 61 5.08 0.83 12.26
N SER A 62 6.28 1.36 12.50
CA SER A 62 6.92 2.31 11.58
C SER A 62 7.21 1.70 10.21
N PHE A 63 7.56 0.42 10.16
CA PHE A 63 7.74 -0.29 8.90
C PHE A 63 6.43 -0.48 8.13
N LEU A 64 5.33 -0.75 8.84
CA LEU A 64 4.01 -0.82 8.22
C LEU A 64 3.60 0.55 7.62
N GLU A 65 3.80 1.63 8.37
CA GLU A 65 3.60 3.01 7.87
C GLU A 65 4.45 3.26 6.62
N TYR A 66 5.74 2.91 6.66
CA TYR A 66 6.63 3.03 5.51
C TYR A 66 6.13 2.26 4.28
N VAL A 67 5.67 1.01 4.45
CA VAL A 67 5.13 0.21 3.33
C VAL A 67 3.85 0.84 2.75
N ILE A 68 3.00 1.41 3.60
CA ILE A 68 1.76 2.10 3.20
C ILE A 68 2.07 3.43 2.50
N ASP A 69 2.99 4.24 3.04
CA ASP A 69 3.32 5.55 2.48
C ASP A 69 3.99 5.44 1.11
N GLN A 70 4.82 4.41 0.89
CA GLN A 70 5.37 4.11 -0.44
C GLN A 70 4.27 3.77 -1.45
N TYR A 71 3.18 3.19 -0.96
CA TYR A 71 2.04 2.83 -1.77
C TYR A 71 1.18 4.06 -2.11
N GLU A 72 0.88 4.91 -1.13
CA GLU A 72 0.09 6.14 -1.30
C GLU A 72 0.86 7.24 -2.04
N GLY A 73 2.15 7.41 -1.77
CA GLY A 73 3.00 8.41 -2.40
C GLY A 73 3.32 8.13 -3.87
N SER A 74 2.95 6.95 -4.37
CA SER A 74 3.13 6.57 -5.77
C SER A 74 2.00 7.05 -6.68
N VAL A 75 0.89 7.56 -6.12
CA VAL A 75 -0.27 8.02 -6.89
C VAL A 75 0.06 9.35 -7.54
N GLU A 76 0.62 9.31 -8.74
CA GLU A 76 0.72 10.47 -9.62
C GLU A 76 -0.62 10.66 -10.33
N VAL A 77 -1.46 11.53 -9.79
CA VAL A 77 -2.62 12.07 -10.54
C VAL A 77 -2.18 13.36 -11.20
N ASP A 78 -2.28 13.42 -12.52
CA ASP A 78 -2.16 14.69 -13.24
C ASP A 78 -3.41 15.51 -12.95
N ALA A 79 -3.23 16.73 -12.41
CA ALA A 79 -4.34 17.60 -12.01
C ALA A 79 -5.23 18.08 -13.18
N ASP A 80 -4.84 17.75 -14.42
CA ASP A 80 -5.55 18.08 -15.65
C ASP A 80 -6.30 16.86 -16.25
N ASP A 81 -6.21 15.68 -15.64
CA ASP A 81 -6.93 14.49 -16.11
C ASP A 81 -8.45 14.65 -15.89
N ASP A 82 -9.24 14.10 -16.82
CA ASP A 82 -10.68 14.03 -16.63
C ASP A 82 -11.02 12.97 -15.55
N PRO A 83 -12.16 13.12 -14.83
CA PRO A 83 -12.53 12.20 -13.74
C PRO A 83 -12.55 10.71 -14.13
N ARG A 84 -12.82 10.35 -15.40
CA ARG A 84 -12.80 8.94 -15.84
C ARG A 84 -11.36 8.43 -15.82
N SER A 85 -10.46 9.15 -16.47
CA SER A 85 -9.04 8.82 -16.55
C SER A 85 -8.40 8.74 -15.16
N GLU A 86 -8.74 9.69 -14.29
CA GLU A 86 -8.26 9.70 -12.90
C GLU A 86 -8.76 8.49 -12.10
N LEU A 87 -10.05 8.16 -12.21
CA LEU A 87 -10.62 7.00 -11.51
C LEU A 87 -9.98 5.69 -11.99
N ASP A 88 -9.79 5.55 -13.31
CA ASP A 88 -9.11 4.39 -13.90
C ASP A 88 -7.68 4.25 -13.39
N ALA A 89 -6.91 5.34 -13.36
CA ALA A 89 -5.53 5.34 -12.86
C ALA A 89 -5.47 4.94 -11.38
N ARG A 90 -6.37 5.51 -10.54
CA ARG A 90 -6.46 5.16 -9.11
C ARG A 90 -6.82 3.68 -8.92
N ILE A 91 -7.76 3.13 -9.70
CA ILE A 91 -8.15 1.71 -9.64
C ILE A 91 -7.00 0.81 -10.08
N ASP A 92 -6.35 1.11 -11.21
CA ASP A 92 -5.25 0.30 -11.76
C ASP A 92 -4.07 0.27 -10.79
N GLN A 93 -3.69 1.42 -10.26
CA GLN A 93 -2.69 1.49 -9.22
C GLN A 93 -3.12 0.68 -8.00
N CYS A 94 -4.36 0.86 -7.55
CA CYS A 94 -4.99 0.07 -6.49
C CYS A 94 -5.10 -1.44 -6.77
N LEU A 95 -4.92 -1.92 -7.99
CA LEU A 95 -4.93 -3.36 -8.28
C LEU A 95 -3.52 -3.91 -8.51
N PHE A 96 -2.68 -3.16 -9.23
CA PHE A 96 -1.42 -3.63 -9.79
C PHE A 96 -0.18 -2.97 -9.17
N GLY A 97 -0.38 -1.85 -8.48
CA GLY A 97 0.66 -1.03 -7.86
C GLY A 97 1.60 -0.36 -8.85
N PRO A 98 2.49 0.51 -8.33
CA PRO A 98 3.53 1.12 -9.14
C PRO A 98 4.70 0.15 -9.40
N GLU A 99 5.55 0.51 -10.35
CA GLU A 99 6.88 -0.10 -10.48
C GLU A 99 7.82 0.47 -9.43
N PHE A 100 8.60 -0.40 -8.79
CA PHE A 100 9.59 -0.02 -7.77
C PHE A 100 10.95 -0.58 -8.15
N GLU A 101 12.02 0.13 -7.79
CA GLU A 101 13.40 -0.27 -8.14
C GLU A 101 13.90 -1.47 -7.31
N GLU A 102 13.59 -1.50 -6.01
CA GLU A 102 14.18 -2.48 -5.09
C GLU A 102 13.30 -3.72 -4.86
N PHE A 103 12.03 -3.52 -4.47
CA PHE A 103 11.08 -4.60 -4.20
C PHE A 103 9.84 -4.42 -5.05
N SER A 104 9.46 -5.46 -5.79
CA SER A 104 8.27 -5.43 -6.64
C SER A 104 7.00 -5.15 -5.83
N HIS A 105 5.98 -4.62 -6.50
CA HIS A 105 4.67 -4.42 -5.87
C HIS A 105 4.17 -5.68 -5.15
N TRP A 106 4.31 -6.86 -5.78
CA TRP A 106 3.82 -8.10 -5.20
C TRP A 106 4.61 -8.59 -3.99
N GLU A 107 5.91 -8.35 -3.94
CA GLU A 107 6.70 -8.61 -2.73
C GLU A 107 6.20 -7.73 -1.58
N ARG A 108 5.89 -6.45 -1.85
CA ARG A 108 5.36 -5.53 -0.85
C ARG A 108 3.96 -5.93 -0.40
N MET A 109 3.09 -6.30 -1.34
CA MET A 109 1.74 -6.76 -1.02
C MET A 109 1.73 -8.05 -0.20
N LYS A 110 2.72 -8.92 -0.38
CA LYS A 110 2.89 -10.12 0.44
C LYS A 110 3.15 -9.74 1.90
N VAL A 111 4.09 -8.83 2.14
CA VAL A 111 4.42 -8.35 3.49
C VAL A 111 3.23 -7.61 4.11
N TYR A 112 2.58 -6.72 3.35
CA TYR A 112 1.36 -6.04 3.75
C TYR A 112 0.28 -7.02 4.22
N HIS A 113 -0.02 -8.07 3.44
CA HIS A 113 -1.10 -9.02 3.76
C HIS A 113 -0.77 -9.91 4.96
N GLU A 114 0.51 -10.22 5.16
CA GLU A 114 0.98 -10.92 6.35
C GLU A 114 0.73 -10.08 7.61
N LEU A 115 1.09 -8.79 7.58
CA LEU A 115 0.83 -7.83 8.66
C LEU A 115 -0.67 -7.60 8.87
N TYR A 116 -1.45 -7.48 7.78
CA TYR A 116 -2.91 -7.28 7.82
C TYR A 116 -3.61 -8.43 8.55
N THR A 117 -3.22 -9.66 8.26
CA THR A 117 -3.78 -10.85 8.93
C THR A 117 -3.48 -10.85 10.43
N HIS A 118 -2.34 -10.27 10.84
CA HIS A 118 -1.93 -10.18 12.23
C HIS A 118 -2.53 -8.99 13.00
N ALA A 119 -3.02 -7.95 12.32
CA ALA A 119 -3.64 -6.77 12.93
C ALA A 119 -4.88 -7.07 13.81
N GLN A 120 -5.51 -8.24 13.66
CA GLN A 120 -6.55 -8.69 14.61
C GLN A 120 -6.03 -8.84 16.05
N ASN A 121 -4.71 -9.00 16.23
CA ASN A 121 -4.05 -9.18 17.52
C ASN A 121 -3.27 -7.94 17.99
N ASP A 122 -3.20 -6.88 17.17
CA ASP A 122 -2.38 -5.69 17.41
C ASP A 122 -3.21 -4.43 17.16
N GLY A 123 -3.38 -3.60 18.19
CA GLY A 123 -4.24 -2.41 18.14
C GLY A 123 -3.66 -1.30 17.25
N ASP A 124 -2.35 -1.10 17.31
CA ASP A 124 -1.66 -0.03 16.61
C ASP A 124 -1.61 -0.34 15.12
N HIS A 125 -1.27 -1.59 14.75
CA HIS A 125 -1.35 -2.03 13.35
C HIS A 125 -2.77 -1.88 12.79
N ARG A 126 -3.80 -2.19 13.58
CA ARG A 126 -5.19 -2.07 13.14
C ARG A 126 -5.57 -0.62 12.86
N GLU A 127 -5.11 0.31 13.69
CA GLU A 127 -5.32 1.74 13.48
C GLU A 127 -4.66 2.19 12.17
N ILE A 128 -3.38 1.83 11.97
CA ILE A 128 -2.65 2.14 10.72
C ILE A 128 -3.37 1.59 9.48
N PHE A 129 -3.84 0.33 9.51
CA PHE A 129 -4.59 -0.24 8.38
C PHE A 129 -5.95 0.44 8.16
N ASN A 130 -6.65 0.84 9.22
CA ASN A 130 -7.92 1.57 9.09
C ASN A 130 -7.71 2.94 8.45
N GLU A 131 -6.68 3.67 8.88
CA GLU A 131 -6.35 4.97 8.28
C GLU A 131 -6.00 4.84 6.80
N HIS A 132 -5.19 3.84 6.45
CA HIS A 132 -4.87 3.56 5.05
C HIS A 132 -6.12 3.18 4.24
N TYR A 133 -6.98 2.33 4.79
CA TYR A 133 -8.25 1.97 4.15
C TYR A 133 -9.16 3.18 3.93
N ASP A 134 -9.26 4.07 4.93
CA ASP A 134 -10.03 5.32 4.84
C ASP A 134 -9.44 6.28 3.79
N ARG A 135 -8.11 6.38 3.69
CA ARG A 135 -7.42 7.19 2.68
C ARG A 135 -7.70 6.69 1.26
N VAL A 136 -7.53 5.37 1.01
CA VAL A 136 -7.83 4.77 -0.30
C VAL A 136 -9.30 4.95 -0.67
N ARG A 137 -10.22 4.69 0.27
CA ARG A 137 -11.65 4.86 0.04
C ARG A 137 -11.99 6.32 -0.24
N GLY A 138 -11.50 7.25 0.58
CA GLY A 138 -11.75 8.69 0.46
C GLY A 138 -11.28 9.22 -0.88
N SER A 139 -10.07 8.82 -1.30
CA SER A 139 -9.54 9.14 -2.62
C SER A 139 -10.50 8.69 -3.75
N ILE A 140 -11.04 7.48 -3.72
CA ILE A 140 -11.99 7.05 -4.77
C ILE A 140 -13.30 7.85 -4.70
N ILE A 141 -13.80 8.14 -3.49
CA ILE A 141 -15.02 8.94 -3.30
C ILE A 141 -14.87 10.32 -3.92
N GLU A 142 -13.76 11.02 -3.65
CA GLU A 142 -13.49 12.37 -4.15
C GLU A 142 -13.60 12.43 -5.69
N VAL A 143 -12.99 11.48 -6.41
CA VAL A 143 -13.06 11.46 -7.89
C VAL A 143 -14.47 11.20 -8.39
N VAL A 144 -15.23 10.35 -7.69
CA VAL A 144 -16.63 10.09 -8.04
C VAL A 144 -17.48 11.34 -7.81
N GLU A 145 -17.27 12.06 -6.71
CA GLU A 145 -17.95 13.33 -6.44
C GLU A 145 -17.62 14.38 -7.51
N ASP A 146 -16.35 14.55 -7.84
CA ASP A 146 -15.89 15.49 -8.87
C ASP A 146 -16.46 15.14 -10.26
N GLY A 147 -16.52 13.86 -10.62
CA GLY A 147 -17.13 13.40 -11.86
C GLY A 147 -18.65 13.64 -11.92
N ILE A 148 -19.35 13.53 -10.79
CA ILE A 148 -20.78 13.88 -10.70
C ILE A 148 -20.98 15.39 -10.84
N GLU A 149 -20.14 16.20 -10.17
CA GLU A 149 -20.24 17.66 -10.21
C GLU A 149 -19.97 18.23 -11.62
N THR A 150 -19.03 17.62 -12.34
CA THR A 150 -18.66 18.00 -13.72
C THR A 150 -19.61 17.42 -14.78
N GLY A 151 -20.48 16.49 -14.39
CA GLY A 151 -21.45 15.85 -15.28
C GLY A 151 -20.87 14.71 -16.13
N GLU A 152 -19.65 14.26 -15.82
CA GLU A 152 -19.01 13.11 -16.46
C GLU A 152 -19.57 11.77 -15.96
N PHE A 153 -20.05 11.75 -14.71
CA PHE A 153 -20.70 10.62 -14.05
C PHE A 153 -22.16 10.89 -13.71
N GLU A 154 -22.99 9.85 -13.80
CA GLU A 154 -24.37 9.84 -13.32
C GLU A 154 -24.43 10.00 -11.79
N PRO A 155 -25.48 10.68 -11.26
CA PRO A 155 -25.60 10.92 -9.84
C PRO A 155 -25.90 9.63 -9.06
N VAL A 156 -24.89 9.13 -8.37
CA VAL A 156 -24.96 7.96 -7.48
C VAL A 156 -24.63 8.34 -6.02
N ASP A 157 -24.77 7.37 -5.11
CA ASP A 157 -24.22 7.49 -3.76
C ASP A 157 -22.70 7.24 -3.81
N ALA A 158 -21.92 8.33 -3.82
CA ALA A 158 -20.47 8.29 -3.98
C ALA A 158 -19.78 7.51 -2.84
N GLU A 159 -20.26 7.62 -1.60
CA GLU A 159 -19.72 6.86 -0.46
C GLU A 159 -19.86 5.35 -0.69
N ARG A 160 -21.05 4.89 -1.12
CA ARG A 160 -21.27 3.47 -1.43
C ARG A 160 -20.45 3.01 -2.63
N MET A 161 -20.30 3.87 -3.64
CA MET A 161 -19.55 3.53 -4.85
C MET A 161 -18.06 3.37 -4.53
N GLY A 162 -17.48 4.34 -3.83
CA GLY A 162 -16.09 4.27 -3.39
C GLY A 162 -15.83 3.09 -2.45
N GLN A 163 -16.76 2.79 -1.53
CA GLN A 163 -16.67 1.59 -0.71
C GLN A 163 -16.66 0.31 -1.53
N LEU A 164 -17.60 0.16 -2.48
CA LEU A 164 -17.69 -1.04 -3.33
C LEU A 164 -16.39 -1.27 -4.12
N ILE A 165 -15.87 -0.23 -4.76
CA ILE A 165 -14.62 -0.31 -5.54
C ILE A 165 -13.46 -0.73 -4.62
N THR A 166 -13.34 -0.07 -3.46
CA THR A 166 -12.30 -0.36 -2.47
C THR A 166 -12.37 -1.81 -1.96
N ASP A 167 -13.57 -2.32 -1.66
CA ASP A 167 -13.78 -3.69 -1.20
C ASP A 167 -13.40 -4.73 -2.27
N ILE A 168 -13.76 -4.48 -3.53
CA ILE A 168 -13.40 -5.35 -4.66
C ILE A 168 -11.88 -5.44 -4.81
N ILE A 169 -11.18 -4.30 -4.74
CA ILE A 169 -9.72 -4.21 -4.80
C ILE A 169 -9.08 -5.07 -3.70
N HIS A 170 -9.48 -4.88 -2.44
CA HIS A 170 -8.93 -5.62 -1.30
C HIS A 170 -9.20 -7.12 -1.43
N ALA A 171 -10.41 -7.50 -1.85
CA ALA A 171 -10.75 -8.91 -2.08
C ALA A 171 -9.93 -9.53 -3.22
N ALA A 172 -9.67 -8.81 -4.30
CA ALA A 172 -8.86 -9.30 -5.42
C ALA A 172 -7.40 -9.52 -5.02
N ARG A 173 -6.80 -8.55 -4.33
CA ARG A 173 -5.45 -8.64 -3.77
C ARG A 173 -5.34 -9.77 -2.75
N GLY A 174 -6.30 -9.87 -1.84
CA GLY A 174 -6.38 -10.95 -0.86
C GLY A 174 -6.44 -12.32 -1.51
N ARG A 175 -7.26 -12.51 -2.55
CA ARG A 175 -7.31 -13.78 -3.31
C ARG A 175 -5.98 -14.12 -3.97
N ARG A 176 -5.31 -13.13 -4.58
CA ARG A 176 -3.99 -13.33 -5.18
C ARG A 176 -2.97 -13.76 -4.13
N MET A 177 -2.87 -13.03 -3.02
CA MET A 177 -1.88 -13.27 -1.97
C MET A 177 -2.13 -14.56 -1.18
N ALA A 178 -3.38 -14.80 -0.78
CA ALA A 178 -3.71 -15.92 0.11
C ALA A 178 -3.96 -17.25 -0.64
N LEU A 179 -4.46 -17.19 -1.88
CA LEU A 179 -4.89 -18.39 -2.62
C LEU A 179 -4.08 -18.66 -3.90
N GLY A 180 -3.15 -17.77 -4.26
CA GLY A 180 -2.36 -17.91 -5.49
C GLY A 180 -3.17 -17.70 -6.78
N HIS A 181 -4.31 -16.98 -6.69
CA HIS A 181 -5.10 -16.61 -7.86
C HIS A 181 -4.44 -15.43 -8.58
N GLU A 182 -3.42 -15.73 -9.39
CA GLU A 182 -2.60 -14.72 -10.08
C GLU A 182 -3.42 -13.75 -10.94
N ASP A 183 -4.51 -14.22 -11.54
CA ASP A 183 -5.42 -13.46 -12.40
C ASP A 183 -6.46 -12.62 -11.64
N ALA A 184 -6.57 -12.78 -10.31
CA ALA A 184 -7.63 -12.16 -9.52
C ALA A 184 -7.73 -10.62 -9.65
N PRO A 185 -6.63 -9.84 -9.67
CA PRO A 185 -6.69 -8.40 -9.90
C PRO A 185 -7.18 -8.02 -11.30
N ALA A 186 -6.74 -8.76 -12.34
CA ALA A 186 -7.16 -8.50 -13.72
C ALA A 186 -8.65 -8.82 -13.94
N GLU A 187 -9.16 -9.89 -13.33
CA GLU A 187 -10.59 -10.21 -13.38
C GLU A 187 -11.43 -9.21 -12.56
N ALA A 188 -10.89 -8.70 -11.45
CA ALA A 188 -11.55 -7.64 -10.68
C ALA A 188 -11.63 -6.33 -11.47
N ARG A 189 -10.57 -5.94 -12.18
CA ARG A 189 -10.56 -4.77 -13.07
C ARG A 189 -11.68 -4.85 -14.12
N LYS A 190 -11.75 -5.98 -14.84
CA LYS A 190 -12.81 -6.22 -15.84
C LYS A 190 -14.22 -6.17 -15.24
N ALA A 191 -14.40 -6.69 -14.02
CA ALA A 191 -15.68 -6.65 -13.34
C ALA A 191 -16.06 -5.24 -12.88
N ILE A 192 -15.08 -4.44 -12.43
CA ILE A 192 -15.26 -3.02 -12.11
C ILE A 192 -15.69 -2.28 -13.38
N ASP A 193 -15.00 -2.45 -14.50
CA ASP A 193 -15.43 -1.86 -15.79
C ASP A 193 -16.88 -2.19 -16.11
N GLN A 194 -17.17 -3.48 -16.23
CA GLN A 194 -18.42 -3.96 -16.80
C GLN A 194 -19.66 -3.71 -15.91
N PHE A 195 -19.49 -3.77 -14.59
CA PHE A 195 -20.63 -3.78 -13.67
C PHE A 195 -20.67 -2.59 -12.72
N VAL A 196 -19.59 -1.81 -12.66
CA VAL A 196 -19.48 -0.65 -11.77
C VAL A 196 -19.35 0.62 -12.61
N LEU A 197 -18.32 0.73 -13.45
CA LEU A 197 -18.06 1.93 -14.23
C LEU A 197 -19.07 2.14 -15.36
N ASP A 198 -19.48 1.08 -16.06
CA ASP A 198 -20.57 1.14 -17.04
C ASP A 198 -21.89 1.65 -16.44
N SER A 199 -22.09 1.51 -15.12
CA SER A 199 -23.27 2.03 -14.42
C SER A 199 -23.12 3.49 -13.95
N LEU A 200 -21.89 4.01 -13.98
CA LEU A 200 -21.55 5.39 -13.59
C LEU A 200 -21.52 6.33 -14.76
N TYR A 201 -21.20 5.87 -15.97
CA TYR A 201 -21.06 6.76 -17.11
C TYR A 201 -22.42 7.15 -17.68
N ALA A 202 -22.60 8.45 -17.90
CA ALA A 202 -23.78 8.96 -18.58
C ALA A 202 -23.84 8.42 -20.01
N ASP A 203 -25.03 8.02 -20.46
CA ASP A 203 -25.27 7.65 -21.85
C ASP A 203 -25.05 8.88 -22.76
N ASP A 204 -24.18 8.76 -23.77
CA ASP A 204 -23.99 9.77 -24.84
C ASP A 204 -25.26 10.05 -25.65
#